data_AF-A0A7Y8LW86-F1
#
_entry.id   AF-A0A7Y8LW86-F1
#
_cell.length_a   1.000
_cell.length_b   1.000
_cell.length_c   1.000
_cell.angle_alpha   90.00
_cell.angle_beta   90.00
_cell.angle_gamma   90.00
#
_symmetry.space_group_name_H-M   'P 1'
#
loop_
_entity.id
_entity.type
_entity.pdbx_description
1 polymer ?
#
loop_
_entity_poly.entity_id
_entity_poly.type
_entity_poly.pdbx_seq_one_letter_code
_entity_poly.pdbx_strand_id
1 'polypeptide(L)'
;MFQVANRTQKISDQIIEQIRNSILSGQFKPGDRVASEKELMSEFGVSKATLREALRVLEGMGLIEIKKGIAGGVFIAEVDMKTTIHGIINFLHFKTVSIRDITMIRYLLEPPVAQIAARRIQPEDIVKLENIITETPANLPAIVSREIGFHRYLARMTENPILILVMDFIDNILNDIKFQLDLGAEFYHKVAKSHQAILDCLKQKDGVGARREIEHDLLEVGKHLAKVSGTQAFDPTQLLNEGLLFDTQHFPLSVDQPKHEMIVTKDLDQILGPELSERLQRQGVVLKRIGTGELYFISLEDLSHPLY
;
A
#
# COMPACT_ATOMS: atom_id res chain seq x y z
N MET A 1 11.28 -27.95 32.33
CA MET A 1 9.81 -27.96 32.49
C MET A 1 9.40 -26.66 33.14
N PHE A 2 8.55 -25.86 32.50
CA PHE A 2 8.06 -24.61 33.08
C PHE A 2 6.78 -24.88 33.89
N GLN A 3 6.66 -24.22 35.04
CA GLN A 3 5.47 -24.26 35.89
C GLN A 3 4.38 -23.29 35.40
N VAL A 4 3.15 -23.54 35.85
CA VAL A 4 1.93 -22.81 35.48
C VAL A 4 2.02 -21.35 35.91
N ALA A 5 1.98 -20.44 34.93
CA ALA A 5 1.86 -19.01 35.17
C ALA A 5 0.42 -18.67 35.61
N ASN A 6 0.28 -18.01 36.77
CA ASN A 6 -1.02 -17.58 37.28
C ASN A 6 -1.46 -16.27 36.61
N ARG A 7 -2.76 -16.17 36.30
CA ARG A 7 -3.35 -15.23 35.33
C ARG A 7 -3.91 -13.96 35.98
N THR A 8 -3.29 -13.45 37.04
CA THR A 8 -3.59 -12.10 37.55
C THR A 8 -2.87 -11.09 36.67
N GLN A 9 -3.62 -10.17 36.06
CA GLN A 9 -3.04 -9.11 35.22
C GLN A 9 -2.00 -8.33 36.03
N LYS A 10 -0.77 -8.21 35.52
CA LYS A 10 0.28 -7.55 36.28
C LYS A 10 -0.07 -6.07 36.44
N ILE A 11 0.31 -5.47 37.57
CA ILE A 11 0.16 -4.03 37.78
C ILE A 11 0.89 -3.24 36.69
N SER A 12 2.03 -3.74 36.20
CA SER A 12 2.74 -3.18 35.05
C SER A 12 1.87 -3.15 33.78
N ASP A 13 1.11 -4.21 33.50
CA ASP A 13 0.19 -4.26 32.35
C ASP A 13 -0.93 -3.21 32.48
N GLN A 14 -1.45 -2.99 33.69
CA GLN A 14 -2.47 -1.96 33.93
C GLN A 14 -1.93 -0.54 33.72
N ILE A 15 -0.69 -0.27 34.13
CA ILE A 15 -0.02 1.01 33.88
C ILE A 15 0.16 1.23 32.37
N ILE A 16 0.60 0.18 31.65
CA ILE A 16 0.76 0.22 30.20
C ILE A 16 -0.57 0.57 29.51
N GLU A 17 -1.67 -0.11 29.85
CA GLU A 17 -2.98 0.15 29.26
C GLU A 17 -3.49 1.57 29.57
N GLN A 18 -3.33 2.06 30.79
CA GLN A 18 -3.78 3.40 31.17
C GLN A 18 -3.03 4.49 30.42
N ILE A 19 -1.69 4.42 30.39
CA ILE A 19 -0.88 5.40 29.65
C ILE A 19 -1.22 5.34 28.15
N ARG A 20 -1.36 4.14 27.58
CA ARG A 20 -1.75 3.98 26.17
C ARG A 20 -3.12 4.60 25.88
N ASN A 21 -4.12 4.35 26.72
CA ASN A 21 -5.47 4.91 26.55
C ASN A 21 -5.46 6.44 26.66
N SER A 22 -4.68 7.01 27.58
CA SER A 22 -4.49 8.47 27.66
C SER A 22 -3.88 9.05 26.39
N ILE A 23 -2.87 8.40 25.80
CA ILE A 23 -2.27 8.81 24.52
C ILE A 23 -3.31 8.73 23.40
N LEU A 24 -4.00 7.59 23.25
CA LEU A 24 -4.97 7.35 22.18
C LEU A 24 -6.22 8.23 22.28
N SER A 25 -6.60 8.63 23.49
CA SER A 25 -7.70 9.57 23.72
C SER A 25 -7.36 11.02 23.36
N GLY A 26 -6.10 11.31 23.02
CA GLY A 26 -5.62 12.64 22.67
C GLY A 26 -5.38 13.56 23.87
N GLN A 27 -5.35 13.03 25.10
CA GLN A 27 -4.97 13.80 26.30
C GLN A 27 -3.53 14.32 26.23
N PHE A 28 -2.67 13.61 25.49
CA PHE A 28 -1.29 14.02 25.23
C PHE A 28 -0.99 14.04 23.73
N LYS A 29 -0.08 14.91 23.32
CA LYS A 29 0.49 14.98 21.98
C LYS A 29 1.95 14.51 21.99
N PRO A 30 2.49 14.06 20.84
CA PRO A 30 3.93 13.80 20.72
C PRO A 30 4.76 15.00 21.19
N GLY A 31 5.76 14.73 22.03
CA GLY A 31 6.62 15.74 22.66
C GLY A 31 6.15 16.22 24.04
N ASP A 32 4.91 15.96 24.44
CA ASP A 32 4.41 16.36 25.76
C ASP A 32 5.14 15.61 26.88
N ARG A 33 5.44 16.33 27.97
CA ARG A 33 5.96 15.71 29.20
C ARG A 33 4.79 15.14 29.99
N VAL A 34 4.82 13.83 30.24
CA VAL A 34 3.83 13.15 31.09
C VAL A 34 4.08 13.50 32.56
N ALA A 35 5.21 13.03 33.08
CA ALA A 35 5.63 13.23 34.47
C ALA A 35 7.05 12.68 34.67
N SER A 36 7.65 12.92 35.84
CA SER A 36 8.86 12.23 36.28
C SER A 36 8.55 10.80 36.75
N GLU A 37 9.55 9.92 36.74
CA GLU A 37 9.40 8.57 37.32
C GLU A 37 8.88 8.63 38.78
N LYS A 38 9.30 9.64 39.55
CA LYS A 38 8.92 9.79 40.96
C LYS A 38 7.43 10.16 41.11
N GLU A 39 6.94 11.06 40.28
CA GLU A 39 5.52 11.46 40.25
C GLU A 39 4.64 10.27 39.84
N LEU A 40 5.00 9.56 38.77
CA LEU A 40 4.28 8.37 38.32
C LEU A 40 4.27 7.25 39.37
N MET A 41 5.37 7.04 40.10
CA MET A 41 5.39 6.09 41.21
C MET A 41 4.38 6.45 42.30
N SER A 42 4.25 7.74 42.60
CA SER A 42 3.31 8.25 43.60
C SER A 42 1.86 8.14 43.13
N GLU A 43 1.58 8.48 41.87
CA GLU A 43 0.24 8.42 41.28
C GLU A 43 -0.29 6.99 41.16
N PHE A 44 0.54 6.07 40.67
CA PHE A 44 0.16 4.67 40.54
C PHE A 44 0.29 3.88 41.84
N GLY A 45 0.94 4.44 42.87
CA GLY A 45 1.16 3.75 44.14
C GLY A 45 2.06 2.51 44.02
N VAL A 46 3.06 2.55 43.13
CA VAL A 46 3.88 1.38 42.78
C VAL A 46 5.36 1.54 43.11
N SER A 47 6.05 0.40 43.21
CA SER A 47 7.50 0.37 43.32
C SER A 47 8.18 0.89 42.06
N LYS A 48 9.42 1.37 42.20
CA LYS A 48 10.27 1.79 41.07
C LYS A 48 10.48 0.66 40.06
N ALA A 49 10.60 -0.58 40.53
CA ALA A 49 10.82 -1.75 39.66
C ALA A 49 9.59 -1.99 38.77
N THR A 50 8.39 -1.95 39.35
CA THR A 50 7.11 -2.12 38.63
C THR A 50 6.89 -1.01 37.60
N LEU A 51 7.14 0.25 37.98
CA LEU A 51 7.02 1.36 37.04
C LEU A 51 8.02 1.21 35.87
N ARG A 52 9.27 0.86 36.15
CA ARG A 52 10.29 0.68 35.10
C ARG A 52 10.00 -0.49 34.17
N GLU A 53 9.34 -1.55 34.65
CA GLU A 53 8.85 -2.63 33.79
C GLU A 53 7.82 -2.08 32.78
N ALA A 54 6.83 -1.33 33.26
CA ALA A 54 5.81 -0.71 32.40
C ALA A 54 6.40 0.30 31.40
N LEU A 55 7.25 1.21 31.88
CA LEU A 55 7.88 2.23 31.05
C LEU A 55 8.78 1.63 29.97
N ARG A 56 9.52 0.55 30.27
CA ARG A 56 10.33 -0.15 29.24
C ARG A 56 9.48 -0.75 28.13
N VAL A 57 8.31 -1.30 28.46
CA VAL A 57 7.39 -1.83 27.46
C VAL A 57 6.82 -0.70 26.61
N LEU A 58 6.39 0.41 27.23
CA LEU A 58 5.88 1.58 26.51
C LEU A 58 6.94 2.24 25.62
N GLU A 59 8.18 2.32 26.08
CA GLU A 59 9.33 2.81 25.31
C GLU A 59 9.64 1.86 24.14
N GLY A 60 9.59 0.54 24.38
CA GLY A 60 9.73 -0.47 23.32
C GLY A 60 8.59 -0.46 22.28
N MET A 61 7.40 0.00 22.66
CA MET A 61 6.28 0.25 21.74
C MET A 61 6.43 1.57 20.96
N GLY A 62 7.43 2.40 21.29
CA GLY A 62 7.62 3.73 20.71
C GLY A 62 6.60 4.77 21.17
N LEU A 63 5.84 4.50 22.23
CA LEU A 63 4.80 5.40 22.74
C LEU A 63 5.35 6.50 23.65
N ILE A 64 6.52 6.26 24.24
CA ILE A 64 7.20 7.21 25.11
C ILE A 64 8.71 7.24 24.85
N GLU A 65 9.35 8.33 25.25
CA GLU A 65 10.80 8.48 25.36
C GLU A 65 11.16 8.88 26.79
N ILE A 66 12.19 8.24 27.39
CA ILE A 66 12.67 8.59 28.73
C ILE A 66 13.92 9.47 28.62
N LYS A 67 13.78 10.75 28.97
CA LYS A 67 14.91 11.70 28.99
C LYS A 67 15.53 11.78 30.39
N LYS A 68 16.86 11.67 30.47
CA LYS A 68 17.63 11.78 31.72
C LYS A 68 17.96 13.24 32.05
N GLY A 69 18.16 13.55 33.33
CA GLY A 69 18.62 14.86 33.82
C GLY A 69 17.61 15.60 34.68
N ILE A 70 17.94 16.83 35.08
CA ILE A 70 17.13 17.66 36.01
C ILE A 70 15.76 18.02 35.42
N ALA A 71 15.71 18.28 34.11
CA ALA A 71 14.47 18.48 33.35
C ALA A 71 13.97 17.19 32.67
N GLY A 72 14.49 16.03 33.09
CA GLY A 72 14.13 14.74 32.54
C GLY A 72 12.72 14.29 32.93
N GLY A 73 12.33 13.12 32.44
CA GLY A 73 11.01 12.56 32.66
C GLY A 73 10.58 11.64 31.53
N VAL A 74 9.31 11.25 31.60
CA VAL A 74 8.63 10.48 30.56
C VAL A 74 7.97 11.47 29.61
N PHE A 75 8.27 11.35 28.33
CA PHE A 75 7.70 12.18 27.26
C PHE A 75 6.95 11.29 26.29
N ILE A 76 5.86 11.79 25.70
CA ILE A 76 5.17 11.07 24.62
C ILE A 76 6.02 11.11 23.37
N ALA A 77 6.18 9.95 22.75
CA ALA A 77 6.86 9.80 21.47
C ALA A 77 5.83 9.59 20.35
N GLU A 78 6.19 10.03 19.15
CA GLU A 78 5.50 9.61 17.94
C GLU A 78 6.04 8.23 17.56
N VAL A 79 5.15 7.24 17.43
CA VAL A 79 5.55 5.89 17.00
C VAL A 79 6.11 5.99 15.59
N ASP A 80 7.39 5.70 15.43
CA ASP A 80 7.99 5.75 14.11
C ASP A 80 7.47 4.62 13.21
N MET A 81 7.50 4.89 11.91
CA MET A 81 7.02 3.95 10.89
C MET A 81 7.79 2.62 10.92
N LYS A 82 9.09 2.68 11.25
CA LYS A 82 9.96 1.50 11.30
C LYS A 82 9.53 0.51 12.38
N THR A 83 9.19 1.01 13.57
CA THR A 83 8.72 0.24 14.72
C THR A 83 7.39 -0.42 14.39
N THR A 84 6.49 0.31 13.73
CA THR A 84 5.21 -0.24 13.26
C THR A 84 5.42 -1.38 12.26
N ILE A 85 6.26 -1.16 11.24
CA ILE A 85 6.58 -2.16 10.20
C ILE A 85 7.22 -3.41 10.80
N HIS A 86 8.16 -3.25 11.74
CA HIS A 86 8.77 -4.39 12.43
C HIS A 86 7.74 -5.24 13.18
N GLY A 87 6.73 -4.62 13.80
CA GLY A 87 5.63 -5.34 14.44
C GLY A 87 4.85 -6.23 13.46
N ILE A 88 4.56 -5.71 12.26
CA ILE A 88 3.88 -6.47 11.19
C ILE A 88 4.78 -7.59 10.66
N ILE A 89 6.06 -7.32 10.42
CA ILE A 89 7.04 -8.33 9.98
C ILE A 89 7.13 -9.46 11.01
N ASN A 90 7.20 -9.13 12.31
CA ASN A 90 7.23 -10.13 13.38
C ASN A 90 5.98 -11.01 13.38
N PHE A 91 4.79 -10.43 13.15
CA PHE A 91 3.55 -11.18 13.01
C PHE A 91 3.60 -12.15 11.82
N LEU A 92 4.17 -11.71 10.70
CA LEU A 92 4.28 -12.50 9.47
C LEU A 92 5.47 -13.47 9.46
N HIS A 93 6.36 -13.43 10.44
CA HIS A 93 7.58 -14.25 10.47
C HIS A 93 7.31 -15.76 10.29
N PHE A 94 6.18 -16.25 10.79
CA PHE A 94 5.77 -17.65 10.65
C PHE A 94 4.75 -17.89 9.52
N LYS A 95 4.50 -16.89 8.68
CA LYS A 95 3.64 -16.98 7.50
C LYS A 95 4.50 -17.06 6.25
N THR A 96 4.10 -17.90 5.30
CA THR A 96 4.75 -17.95 4.00
C THR A 96 4.26 -16.78 3.16
N VAL A 97 5.03 -15.70 3.10
CA VAL A 97 4.78 -14.60 2.15
C VAL A 97 5.38 -15.02 0.81
N SER A 98 4.54 -15.34 -0.18
CA SER A 98 5.01 -15.77 -1.50
C SER A 98 5.22 -14.61 -2.46
N ILE A 99 6.05 -14.82 -3.49
CA ILE A 99 6.23 -13.83 -4.58
C ILE A 99 4.91 -13.55 -5.29
N ARG A 100 4.03 -14.56 -5.40
CA ARG A 100 2.68 -14.39 -5.93
C ARG A 100 1.86 -13.43 -5.08
N ASP A 101 1.83 -13.61 -3.76
CA ASP A 101 1.01 -12.78 -2.86
C ASP A 101 1.52 -11.34 -2.82
N ILE A 102 2.84 -11.14 -2.79
CA ILE A 102 3.39 -9.79 -2.80
C ILE A 102 3.20 -9.09 -4.15
N THR A 103 3.26 -9.82 -5.27
CA THR A 103 2.96 -9.24 -6.58
C THR A 103 1.49 -8.87 -6.69
N MET A 104 0.58 -9.72 -6.17
CA MET A 104 -0.86 -9.46 -6.16
C MET A 104 -1.19 -8.18 -5.39
N ILE A 105 -0.69 -8.02 -4.15
CA ILE A 105 -1.03 -6.83 -3.36
C ILE A 105 -0.48 -5.55 -3.99
N ARG A 106 0.73 -5.60 -4.57
CA ARG A 106 1.30 -4.49 -5.33
C ARG A 106 0.43 -4.15 -6.54
N TYR A 107 -0.01 -5.16 -7.30
CA TYR A 107 -0.90 -4.98 -8.44
C TYR A 107 -2.26 -4.35 -8.06
N LEU A 108 -2.76 -4.60 -6.84
CA LEU A 108 -4.01 -3.99 -6.36
C LEU A 108 -3.84 -2.54 -5.87
N LEU A 109 -2.66 -2.18 -5.36
CA LEU A 109 -2.44 -0.91 -4.66
C LEU A 109 -1.66 0.13 -5.45
N GLU A 110 -0.61 -0.28 -6.18
CA GLU A 110 0.29 0.64 -6.87
C GLU A 110 -0.32 1.31 -8.12
N PRO A 111 -1.16 0.65 -8.93
CA PRO A 111 -1.77 1.31 -10.09
C PRO A 111 -2.63 2.55 -9.76
N PRO A 112 -3.55 2.52 -8.77
CA PRO A 112 -4.25 3.74 -8.36
C PRO A 112 -3.31 4.76 -7.69
N VAL A 113 -2.24 4.34 -7.01
CA VAL A 113 -1.21 5.25 -6.48
C VAL A 113 -0.53 6.03 -7.61
N ALA A 114 -0.10 5.36 -8.67
CA ALA A 114 0.52 5.99 -9.84
C ALA A 114 -0.44 6.97 -10.53
N GLN A 115 -1.72 6.62 -10.63
CA GLN A 115 -2.75 7.50 -11.18
C GLN A 115 -2.95 8.77 -10.32
N ILE A 116 -2.95 8.65 -8.99
CA ILE A 116 -3.01 9.79 -8.07
C ILE A 116 -1.74 10.65 -8.21
N ALA A 117 -0.57 10.02 -8.25
CA ALA A 117 0.72 10.69 -8.42
C ALA A 117 0.75 11.53 -9.71
N ALA A 118 0.26 11.01 -10.83
CA ALA A 118 0.21 11.73 -12.11
C ALA A 118 -0.57 13.05 -12.03
N ARG A 119 -1.64 13.10 -11.22
CA ARG A 119 -2.45 14.31 -11.03
C ARG A 119 -1.76 15.34 -10.15
N ARG A 120 -0.99 14.87 -9.15
CA ARG A 120 -0.40 15.70 -8.10
C ARG A 120 1.03 16.12 -8.35
N ILE A 121 1.72 15.47 -9.29
CA ILE A 121 3.15 15.70 -9.55
C ILE A 121 3.47 17.17 -9.82
N GLN A 122 4.54 17.63 -9.15
CA GLN A 122 5.12 18.96 -9.29
C GLN A 122 6.53 18.90 -9.91
N PRO A 123 7.07 20.02 -10.42
CA PRO A 123 8.41 20.05 -11.01
C PRO A 123 9.52 19.50 -10.10
N GLU A 124 9.46 19.77 -8.79
CA GLU A 124 10.41 19.26 -7.80
C GLU A 124 10.33 17.75 -7.59
N ASP A 125 9.16 17.15 -7.81
CA ASP A 125 8.98 15.70 -7.73
C ASP A 125 9.63 15.02 -8.93
N ILE A 126 9.50 15.61 -10.11
CA ILE A 126 10.12 15.12 -11.34
C ILE A 126 11.64 15.02 -11.15
N VAL A 127 12.28 16.08 -10.66
CA VAL A 127 13.74 16.09 -10.41
C VAL A 127 14.13 14.98 -9.43
N LYS A 128 13.36 14.77 -8.36
CA LYS A 128 13.65 13.71 -7.38
C LYS A 128 13.49 12.31 -7.98
N LEU A 129 12.45 12.08 -8.77
CA LEU A 129 12.23 10.80 -9.46
C LEU A 129 13.30 10.54 -10.52
N GLU A 130 13.72 11.56 -11.27
CA GLU A 130 14.84 11.45 -12.23
C GLU A 130 16.15 11.05 -11.53
N ASN A 131 16.45 11.66 -10.38
CA ASN A 131 17.64 11.29 -9.60
C ASN A 131 17.57 9.84 -9.10
N ILE A 132 16.39 9.39 -8.65
CA ILE A 132 16.20 8.00 -8.23
C ILE A 132 16.49 7.02 -9.37
N ILE A 133 16.07 7.34 -10.60
CA ILE A 133 16.23 6.48 -11.79
C ILE A 133 17.66 6.50 -12.33
N THR A 134 18.28 7.68 -12.41
CA THR A 134 19.51 7.91 -13.21
C THR A 134 20.80 7.80 -12.42
N GLU A 135 20.79 8.00 -11.10
CA GLU A 135 22.02 7.95 -10.30
C GLU A 135 22.59 6.53 -10.24
N THR A 136 23.77 6.32 -10.86
CA THR A 136 24.50 5.06 -10.80
C THR A 136 24.81 4.67 -9.35
N PRO A 137 24.26 3.57 -8.83
CA PRO A 137 24.47 3.21 -7.43
C PRO A 137 25.86 2.60 -7.22
N ALA A 138 26.43 2.79 -6.03
CA ALA A 138 27.79 2.32 -5.73
C ALA A 138 27.87 0.78 -5.53
N ASN A 139 26.76 0.14 -5.15
CA ASN A 139 26.68 -1.30 -4.88
C ASN A 139 25.23 -1.80 -5.03
N LEU A 140 25.05 -3.12 -5.06
CA LEU A 140 23.74 -3.76 -5.19
C LEU A 140 22.71 -3.31 -4.13
N PRO A 141 23.02 -3.26 -2.81
CA PRO A 141 22.08 -2.72 -1.82
C PRO A 141 21.55 -1.31 -2.15
N ALA A 142 22.41 -0.43 -2.66
CA ALA A 142 22.02 0.91 -3.06
C ALA A 142 21.13 0.90 -4.32
N ILE A 143 21.33 -0.04 -5.25
CA ILE A 143 20.44 -0.24 -6.42
C ILE A 143 19.04 -0.62 -5.94
N VAL A 144 18.93 -1.66 -5.09
CA VAL A 144 17.63 -2.15 -4.60
C VAL A 144 16.89 -1.06 -3.81
N SER A 145 17.59 -0.39 -2.91
CA SER A 145 17.01 0.68 -2.09
C SER A 145 16.49 1.86 -2.94
N ARG A 146 17.21 2.24 -4.00
CA ARG A 146 16.75 3.31 -4.92
C ARG A 146 15.52 2.91 -5.71
N GLU A 147 15.54 1.72 -6.32
CA GLU A 147 14.43 1.20 -7.11
C GLU A 147 13.15 1.12 -6.27
N ILE A 148 13.25 0.66 -5.04
CA ILE A 148 12.13 0.63 -4.10
C ILE A 148 11.73 2.04 -3.67
N GLY A 149 12.71 2.94 -3.53
CA GLY A 149 12.49 4.35 -3.25
C GLY A 149 11.59 5.06 -4.27
N PHE A 150 11.56 4.60 -5.52
CA PHE A 150 10.65 5.11 -6.55
C PHE A 150 9.18 4.90 -6.16
N HIS A 151 8.79 3.66 -5.83
CA HIS A 151 7.41 3.30 -5.44
C HIS A 151 6.98 4.01 -4.16
N ARG A 152 7.88 4.08 -3.16
CA ARG A 152 7.67 4.86 -1.93
C ARG A 152 7.42 6.33 -2.21
N TYR A 153 8.13 6.91 -3.17
CA TYR A 153 7.95 8.30 -3.55
C TYR A 153 6.54 8.52 -4.12
N LEU A 154 6.08 7.65 -5.03
CA LEU A 154 4.72 7.72 -5.58
C LEU A 154 3.67 7.57 -4.47
N ALA A 155 3.86 6.63 -3.54
CA ALA A 155 2.95 6.44 -2.41
C ALA A 155 2.83 7.70 -1.54
N ARG A 156 3.94 8.41 -1.29
CA ARG A 156 3.92 9.67 -0.51
C ARG A 156 3.11 10.77 -1.15
N MET A 157 3.05 10.82 -2.48
CA MET A 157 2.25 11.80 -3.22
C MET A 157 0.74 11.62 -2.98
N THR A 158 0.30 10.48 -2.44
CA THR A 158 -1.10 10.25 -2.06
C THR A 158 -1.50 11.02 -0.80
N GLU A 159 -0.53 11.48 0.00
CA GLU A 159 -0.73 12.13 1.31
C GLU A 159 -1.61 11.33 2.27
N ASN A 160 -1.80 10.03 1.99
CA ASN A 160 -2.59 9.14 2.81
C ASN A 160 -1.64 8.33 3.70
N PRO A 161 -1.56 8.62 5.01
CA PRO A 161 -0.58 7.99 5.90
C PRO A 161 -0.76 6.47 6.00
N ILE A 162 -1.98 5.96 5.84
CA ILE A 162 -2.27 4.51 5.86
C ILE A 162 -1.71 3.86 4.60
N LEU A 163 -1.95 4.47 3.43
CA LEU A 163 -1.47 3.94 2.16
C LEU A 163 0.06 3.97 2.09
N ILE A 164 0.68 5.06 2.57
CA ILE A 164 2.13 5.17 2.70
C ILE A 164 2.68 4.06 3.60
N LEU A 165 2.09 3.84 4.78
CA LEU A 165 2.51 2.78 5.70
C LEU A 165 2.44 1.38 5.06
N VAL A 166 1.33 1.08 4.38
CA VAL A 166 1.13 -0.22 3.71
C VAL A 166 2.15 -0.42 2.58
N MET A 167 2.37 0.61 1.77
CA MET A 167 3.36 0.58 0.70
C MET A 167 4.78 0.41 1.24
N ASP A 168 5.17 1.20 2.25
CA ASP A 168 6.49 1.09 2.89
C ASP A 168 6.74 -0.29 3.49
N PHE A 169 5.70 -0.92 4.06
CA PHE A 169 5.73 -2.28 4.55
C PHE A 169 5.98 -3.31 3.43
N ILE A 170 5.19 -3.26 2.34
CA ILE A 170 5.33 -4.15 1.17
C ILE A 170 6.73 -4.01 0.56
N ASP A 171 7.18 -2.77 0.41
CA ASP A 171 8.47 -2.41 -0.17
C ASP A 171 9.66 -2.92 0.66
N ASN A 172 9.54 -2.95 2.00
CA ASN A 172 10.59 -3.54 2.84
C ASN A 172 10.72 -5.05 2.63
N ILE A 173 9.60 -5.77 2.52
CA ILE A 173 9.64 -7.21 2.22
C ILE A 173 10.25 -7.44 0.84
N LEU A 174 9.86 -6.63 -0.15
CA LEU A 174 10.40 -6.73 -1.50
C LEU A 174 11.91 -6.47 -1.54
N ASN A 175 12.41 -5.51 -0.75
CA ASN A 175 13.83 -5.22 -0.61
C ASN A 175 14.60 -6.46 -0.15
N ASP A 176 14.12 -7.11 0.90
CA ASP A 176 14.76 -8.30 1.46
C ASP A 176 14.75 -9.46 0.45
N ILE A 177 13.64 -9.67 -0.26
CA ILE A 177 13.54 -10.68 -1.33
C ILE A 177 14.55 -10.39 -2.46
N LYS A 178 14.57 -9.17 -2.99
CA LYS A 178 15.45 -8.77 -4.11
C LYS A 178 16.93 -8.86 -3.72
N PHE A 179 17.26 -8.50 -2.47
CA PHE A 179 18.61 -8.63 -1.94
C PHE A 179 19.06 -10.08 -1.84
N GLN A 180 18.18 -10.99 -1.37
CA GLN A 180 18.50 -12.42 -1.26
C GLN A 180 18.65 -13.13 -2.61
N LEU A 181 17.89 -12.72 -3.63
CA LEU A 181 17.87 -13.38 -4.94
C LEU A 181 19.00 -12.96 -5.89
N ASP A 182 19.74 -11.88 -5.58
CA ASP A 182 20.83 -11.34 -6.42
C ASP A 182 20.52 -11.32 -7.93
N LEU A 183 19.57 -10.45 -8.30
CA LEU A 183 18.96 -10.44 -9.64
C LEU A 183 19.88 -9.94 -10.76
N GLY A 184 21.07 -9.43 -10.43
CA GLY A 184 22.06 -8.95 -11.39
C GLY A 184 21.73 -7.61 -12.07
N ALA A 185 22.75 -6.98 -12.66
CA ALA A 185 22.65 -5.62 -13.21
C ALA A 185 21.69 -5.49 -14.41
N GLU A 186 21.55 -6.53 -15.24
CA GLU A 186 20.66 -6.49 -16.41
C GLU A 186 19.18 -6.35 -15.99
N PHE A 187 18.79 -7.03 -14.91
CA PHE A 187 17.45 -6.91 -14.34
C PHE A 187 17.16 -5.46 -13.92
N TYR A 188 18.04 -4.86 -13.12
CA TYR A 188 17.85 -3.48 -12.67
C TYR A 188 17.90 -2.45 -13.80
N HIS A 189 18.67 -2.71 -14.86
CA HIS A 189 18.64 -1.87 -16.05
C HIS A 189 17.28 -1.90 -16.77
N LYS A 190 16.59 -3.06 -16.79
CA LYS A 190 15.23 -3.16 -17.33
C LYS A 190 14.22 -2.43 -16.43
N VAL A 191 14.33 -2.59 -15.11
CA VAL A 191 13.45 -1.88 -14.15
C VAL A 191 13.61 -0.36 -14.27
N ALA A 192 14.84 0.14 -14.41
CA ALA A 192 15.08 1.57 -14.61
C ALA A 192 14.39 2.10 -15.89
N LYS A 193 14.32 1.30 -16.97
CA LYS A 193 13.57 1.67 -18.18
C LYS A 193 12.06 1.71 -17.94
N SER A 194 11.52 0.75 -17.20
CA SER A 194 10.11 0.77 -16.79
C SER A 194 9.80 2.01 -15.95
N HIS A 195 10.64 2.35 -14.98
CA HIS A 195 10.46 3.54 -14.13
C HIS A 195 10.54 4.83 -14.94
N GLN A 196 11.38 4.88 -15.98
CA GLN A 196 11.41 6.00 -16.91
C GLN A 196 10.08 6.13 -17.69
N ALA A 197 9.52 5.03 -18.20
CA ALA A 197 8.24 5.05 -18.89
C ALA A 197 7.10 5.54 -17.97
N ILE A 198 7.07 5.08 -16.73
CA ILE A 198 6.12 5.56 -15.72
C ILE A 198 6.30 7.07 -15.50
N LEU A 199 7.54 7.53 -15.28
CA LEU A 199 7.84 8.95 -15.07
C LEU A 199 7.43 9.81 -16.28
N ASP A 200 7.61 9.33 -17.51
CA ASP A 200 7.21 10.04 -18.72
C ASP A 200 5.68 10.22 -18.79
N CYS A 201 4.90 9.23 -18.35
CA CYS A 201 3.45 9.37 -18.17
C CYS A 201 3.13 10.38 -17.06
N LEU A 202 3.83 10.34 -15.92
CA LEU A 202 3.62 11.29 -14.82
C LEU A 202 3.88 12.73 -15.27
N LYS A 203 4.98 13.00 -16.00
CA LYS A 203 5.32 14.32 -16.56
C LYS A 203 4.22 14.88 -17.46
N GLN A 204 3.56 14.01 -18.22
CA GLN A 204 2.43 14.36 -19.09
C GLN A 204 1.08 14.44 -18.34
N LYS A 205 1.08 14.17 -17.04
CA LYS A 205 -0.12 13.99 -16.20
C LYS A 205 -1.09 12.94 -16.74
N ASP A 206 -0.57 11.97 -17.49
CA ASP A 206 -1.33 10.85 -18.01
C ASP A 206 -1.47 9.77 -16.92
N GLY A 207 -2.52 9.91 -16.11
CA GLY A 207 -2.80 8.96 -15.03
C GLY A 207 -3.23 7.58 -15.53
N VAL A 208 -3.75 7.45 -16.77
CA VAL A 208 -4.12 6.15 -17.34
C VAL A 208 -2.87 5.43 -17.85
N GLY A 209 -2.00 6.15 -18.56
CA GLY A 209 -0.69 5.65 -18.97
C GLY A 209 0.16 5.24 -17.76
N ALA A 210 0.27 6.08 -16.74
CA ALA A 210 1.04 5.77 -15.53
C ALA A 210 0.53 4.50 -14.83
N ARG A 211 -0.80 4.31 -14.78
CA ARG A 211 -1.43 3.09 -14.27
C ARG A 211 -1.03 1.86 -15.08
N ARG A 212 -1.11 1.94 -16.41
CA ARG A 212 -0.79 0.83 -17.30
C ARG A 212 0.69 0.45 -17.22
N GLU A 213 1.58 1.44 -17.24
CA GLU A 213 3.03 1.21 -17.19
C GLU A 213 3.46 0.58 -15.86
N ILE A 214 2.90 1.02 -14.73
CA ILE A 214 3.20 0.39 -13.43
C ILE A 214 2.62 -1.02 -13.35
N GLU A 215 1.41 -1.27 -13.86
CA GLU A 215 0.87 -2.64 -13.93
C GLU A 215 1.77 -3.57 -14.74
N HIS A 216 2.26 -3.11 -15.89
CA HIS A 216 3.19 -3.87 -16.71
C HIS A 216 4.51 -4.15 -15.98
N ASP A 217 5.12 -3.14 -15.35
CA ASP A 217 6.35 -3.31 -14.56
C ASP A 217 6.18 -4.34 -13.43
N LEU A 218 5.07 -4.25 -12.69
CA LEU A 218 4.76 -5.16 -11.59
C LEU A 218 4.66 -6.62 -12.03
N LEU A 219 4.00 -6.86 -13.17
CA LEU A 219 3.84 -8.20 -13.72
C LEU A 219 5.17 -8.75 -14.25
N GLU A 220 5.97 -7.93 -14.94
CA GLU A 220 7.27 -8.36 -15.46
C GLU A 220 8.27 -8.64 -14.33
N VAL A 221 8.35 -7.76 -13.32
CA VAL A 221 9.16 -7.97 -12.12
C VAL A 221 8.67 -9.22 -11.36
N GLY A 222 7.37 -9.36 -11.14
CA GLY A 222 6.79 -10.51 -10.45
C GLY A 222 7.09 -11.84 -11.14
N LYS A 223 6.95 -11.90 -12.47
CA LYS A 223 7.33 -13.07 -13.29
C LYS A 223 8.82 -13.39 -13.16
N HIS A 224 9.68 -12.37 -13.20
CA HIS A 224 11.11 -12.56 -13.09
C HIS A 224 11.49 -13.12 -11.70
N LEU A 225 10.97 -12.53 -10.63
CA LEU A 225 11.18 -13.01 -9.26
C LEU A 225 10.70 -14.45 -9.09
N ALA A 226 9.51 -14.78 -9.62
CA ALA A 226 8.96 -16.13 -9.58
C ALA A 226 9.86 -17.13 -10.32
N LYS A 227 10.37 -16.76 -11.49
CA LYS A 227 11.31 -17.57 -12.27
C LYS A 227 12.61 -17.85 -11.52
N VAL A 228 13.24 -16.82 -10.93
CA VAL A 228 14.52 -16.96 -10.21
C VAL A 228 14.35 -17.79 -8.93
N SER A 229 13.22 -17.64 -8.24
CA SER A 229 12.92 -18.38 -7.01
C SER A 229 12.33 -19.77 -7.22
N GLY A 230 12.00 -20.16 -8.46
CA GLY A 230 11.32 -21.43 -8.75
C GLY A 230 9.88 -21.50 -8.22
N THR A 231 9.20 -20.36 -8.09
CA THR A 231 7.81 -20.26 -7.61
C THR A 231 6.84 -19.88 -8.71
N GLN A 232 5.54 -19.98 -8.44
CA GLN A 232 4.50 -19.58 -9.39
C GLN A 232 4.37 -18.05 -9.44
N ALA A 233 4.34 -17.49 -10.65
CA ALA A 233 4.05 -16.07 -10.84
C ALA A 233 2.59 -15.74 -10.55
N PHE A 234 2.33 -14.51 -10.11
CA PHE A 234 0.97 -13.98 -10.08
C PHE A 234 0.45 -13.77 -11.51
N ASP A 235 -0.81 -14.14 -11.73
CA ASP A 235 -1.53 -13.96 -12.98
C ASP A 235 -2.86 -13.24 -12.70
N PRO A 236 -3.00 -11.97 -13.11
CA PRO A 236 -4.21 -11.19 -12.86
C PRO A 236 -5.44 -11.74 -13.58
N THR A 237 -5.27 -12.57 -14.63
CA THR A 237 -6.40 -13.19 -15.33
C THR A 237 -7.20 -14.13 -14.42
N GLN A 238 -6.59 -14.69 -13.37
CA GLN A 238 -7.30 -15.48 -12.36
C GLN A 238 -8.38 -14.65 -11.67
N LEU A 239 -8.05 -13.41 -11.29
CA LEU A 239 -9.00 -12.51 -10.62
C LEU A 239 -10.01 -11.91 -11.60
N LEU A 240 -9.62 -11.65 -12.85
CA LEU A 240 -10.53 -11.19 -13.91
C LEU A 240 -11.59 -12.26 -14.23
N ASN A 241 -11.17 -13.52 -14.38
CA ASN A 241 -12.07 -14.63 -14.68
C ASN A 241 -13.04 -14.92 -13.52
N GLU A 242 -12.67 -14.58 -12.29
CA GLU A 242 -13.53 -14.67 -11.10
C GLU A 242 -14.43 -13.43 -10.93
N GLY A 243 -14.34 -12.43 -11.82
CA GLY A 243 -15.08 -11.17 -11.72
C GLY A 243 -14.67 -10.29 -10.54
N LEU A 244 -13.50 -10.55 -9.94
CA LEU A 244 -12.98 -9.85 -8.77
C LEU A 244 -12.16 -8.61 -9.14
N LEU A 245 -11.74 -8.51 -10.38
CA LEU A 245 -11.17 -7.31 -10.99
C LEU A 245 -12.06 -6.86 -12.13
N PHE A 246 -12.32 -5.55 -12.19
CA PHE A 246 -12.89 -4.94 -13.38
C PHE A 246 -11.75 -4.52 -14.31
N ASP A 247 -11.83 -4.94 -15.56
CA ASP A 247 -10.94 -4.44 -16.59
C ASP A 247 -11.27 -2.97 -16.87
N THR A 248 -10.57 -2.07 -16.21
CA THR A 248 -10.67 -0.63 -16.49
C THR A 248 -9.73 -0.19 -17.62
N GLN A 249 -8.91 -1.09 -18.16
CA GLN A 249 -7.92 -0.78 -19.21
C GLN A 249 -8.52 -0.90 -20.61
N HIS A 250 -9.49 -1.79 -20.81
CA HIS A 250 -10.27 -1.83 -22.03
C HIS A 250 -11.41 -0.81 -21.98
N PHE A 251 -11.05 0.44 -22.29
CA PHE A 251 -11.98 1.42 -22.89
C PHE A 251 -11.83 1.35 -24.43
N PRO A 252 -12.35 0.33 -25.15
CA PRO A 252 -12.40 0.40 -26.59
C PRO A 252 -13.58 1.29 -26.98
N LEU A 253 -13.33 2.58 -27.20
CA LEU A 253 -14.14 3.34 -28.16
C LEU A 253 -13.75 2.90 -29.58
N SER A 254 -14.00 1.64 -29.89
CA SER A 254 -13.87 1.06 -31.23
C SER A 254 -15.17 0.33 -31.52
N VAL A 255 -15.99 0.94 -32.38
CA VAL A 255 -17.32 0.47 -32.77
C VAL A 255 -17.26 -0.85 -33.57
N ASP A 256 -16.06 -1.25 -34.02
CA ASP A 256 -15.90 -2.31 -35.01
C ASP A 256 -15.60 -3.71 -34.42
N GLN A 257 -15.38 -3.85 -33.10
CA GLN A 257 -15.22 -5.16 -32.44
C GLN A 257 -15.81 -5.19 -31.01
N PRO A 258 -17.07 -5.60 -30.85
CA PRO A 258 -17.74 -5.62 -29.54
C PRO A 258 -17.40 -6.91 -28.78
N LYS A 259 -16.55 -6.83 -27.75
CA LYS A 259 -16.34 -7.94 -26.81
C LYS A 259 -16.19 -7.57 -25.34
N HIS A 260 -16.40 -6.31 -24.94
CA HIS A 260 -16.05 -5.89 -23.58
C HIS A 260 -17.20 -5.22 -22.84
N GLU A 261 -17.40 -5.69 -21.62
CA GLU A 261 -18.27 -5.11 -20.59
C GLU A 261 -17.69 -3.75 -20.14
N MET A 262 -18.50 -2.71 -20.04
CA MET A 262 -18.03 -1.35 -19.68
C MET A 262 -18.85 -0.76 -18.53
N ILE A 263 -18.19 -0.02 -17.63
CA ILE A 263 -18.82 0.74 -16.54
C ILE A 263 -18.59 2.23 -16.79
N VAL A 264 -19.68 3.01 -16.91
CA VAL A 264 -19.62 4.46 -17.13
C VAL A 264 -20.27 5.20 -15.96
N THR A 265 -19.61 6.25 -15.45
CA THR A 265 -20.16 7.16 -14.42
C THR A 265 -20.70 8.45 -15.02
N LYS A 266 -21.99 8.71 -14.75
CA LYS A 266 -22.79 9.93 -14.94
C LYS A 266 -23.17 10.38 -16.36
N ASP A 267 -24.44 10.77 -16.47
CA ASP A 267 -25.22 11.35 -17.58
C ASP A 267 -25.57 10.48 -18.80
N LEU A 268 -25.48 9.15 -18.73
CA LEU A 268 -25.97 8.29 -19.81
C LEU A 268 -27.48 8.45 -20.09
N ASP A 269 -28.32 8.60 -19.06
CA ASP A 269 -29.76 8.78 -19.28
C ASP A 269 -30.11 10.12 -19.95
N GLN A 270 -29.34 11.18 -19.70
CA GLN A 270 -29.50 12.47 -20.38
C GLN A 270 -28.92 12.45 -21.80
N ILE A 271 -27.83 11.71 -22.03
CA ILE A 271 -27.13 11.62 -23.31
C ILE A 271 -27.86 10.69 -24.29
N LEU A 272 -28.42 9.59 -23.80
CA LEU A 272 -29.02 8.58 -24.66
C LEU A 272 -30.43 8.96 -25.11
N GLY A 273 -31.26 9.49 -24.21
CA GLY A 273 -32.68 9.64 -24.50
C GLY A 273 -33.37 8.29 -24.82
N PRO A 274 -34.70 8.26 -24.89
CA PRO A 274 -35.46 7.02 -25.08
C PRO A 274 -35.18 6.34 -26.44
N GLU A 275 -34.93 7.12 -27.50
CA GLU A 275 -34.72 6.59 -28.85
C GLU A 275 -33.35 5.90 -29.04
N LEU A 276 -32.27 6.41 -28.41
CA LEU A 276 -30.95 5.80 -28.54
C LEU A 276 -30.84 4.54 -27.67
N SER A 277 -31.51 4.51 -26.52
CA SER A 277 -31.60 3.32 -25.66
C SER A 277 -32.25 2.15 -26.42
N GLU A 278 -33.36 2.40 -27.11
CA GLU A 278 -34.04 1.38 -27.91
C GLU A 278 -33.19 0.91 -29.11
N ARG A 279 -32.47 1.84 -29.75
CA ARG A 279 -31.52 1.50 -30.83
C ARG A 279 -30.35 0.65 -30.35
N LEU A 280 -29.80 0.95 -29.18
CA LEU A 280 -28.69 0.20 -28.58
C LEU A 280 -29.11 -1.21 -28.20
N GLN A 281 -30.30 -1.39 -27.61
CA GLN A 281 -30.86 -2.72 -27.33
C GLN A 281 -31.04 -3.56 -28.61
N ARG A 282 -31.51 -2.94 -29.71
CA ARG A 282 -31.63 -3.61 -31.02
C ARG A 282 -30.27 -4.01 -31.61
N GLN A 283 -29.18 -3.42 -31.16
CA GLN A 283 -27.80 -3.75 -31.55
C GLN A 283 -27.12 -4.73 -30.57
N GLY A 284 -27.88 -5.31 -29.64
CA GLY A 284 -27.37 -6.26 -28.65
C GLY A 284 -26.72 -5.60 -27.44
N VAL A 285 -26.82 -4.27 -27.27
CA VAL A 285 -26.21 -3.57 -26.14
C VAL A 285 -27.18 -3.52 -24.95
N VAL A 286 -26.84 -4.21 -23.85
CA VAL A 286 -27.61 -4.22 -22.60
C VAL A 286 -27.03 -3.22 -21.62
N LEU A 287 -27.85 -2.26 -21.19
CA LEU A 287 -27.56 -1.30 -20.13
C LEU A 287 -28.17 -1.80 -18.81
N LYS A 288 -27.35 -2.24 -17.85
CA LYS A 288 -27.82 -2.66 -16.53
C LYS A 288 -27.28 -1.76 -15.45
N ARG A 289 -28.17 -1.15 -14.67
CA ARG A 289 -27.76 -0.36 -13.50
C ARG A 289 -27.09 -1.27 -12.46
N ILE A 290 -25.87 -0.93 -12.04
CA ILE A 290 -25.12 -1.69 -11.04
C ILE A 290 -25.22 -0.99 -9.67
N GLY A 291 -25.68 -1.74 -8.66
CA GLY A 291 -25.77 -1.24 -7.28
C GLY A 291 -26.79 -0.11 -7.12
N THR A 292 -26.59 0.74 -6.11
CA THR A 292 -27.49 1.87 -5.78
C THR A 292 -27.14 3.17 -6.52
N GLY A 293 -26.03 3.20 -7.28
CA GLY A 293 -25.51 4.39 -7.96
C GLY A 293 -26.01 4.62 -9.39
N GLU A 294 -25.53 5.70 -10.01
CA GLU A 294 -25.72 6.10 -11.41
C GLU A 294 -24.74 5.39 -12.37
N LEU A 295 -24.40 4.14 -12.03
CA LEU A 295 -23.46 3.32 -12.77
C LEU A 295 -24.22 2.36 -13.68
N TYR A 296 -23.90 2.41 -14.97
CA TYR A 296 -24.46 1.51 -15.97
C TYR A 296 -23.38 0.55 -16.45
N PHE A 297 -23.68 -0.74 -16.33
CA PHE A 297 -23.02 -1.82 -17.04
C PHE A 297 -23.49 -1.82 -18.48
N ILE A 298 -22.56 -1.88 -19.43
CA ILE A 298 -22.85 -2.00 -20.85
C ILE A 298 -22.24 -3.32 -21.32
N SER A 299 -23.06 -4.29 -21.72
CA SER A 299 -22.61 -5.54 -22.33
C SER A 299 -23.17 -5.70 -23.74
N LEU A 300 -22.43 -6.37 -24.62
CA LEU A 300 -22.90 -6.75 -25.95
C LEU A 300 -23.32 -8.21 -25.89
N GLU A 301 -24.63 -8.46 -25.88
CA GLU A 301 -25.21 -9.78 -26.06
C GLU A 301 -25.16 -10.17 -27.54
N ASP A 302 -24.65 -11.36 -27.80
CA ASP A 302 -24.80 -12.03 -29.08
C ASP A 302 -26.29 -12.43 -29.22
N LEU A 303 -27.05 -11.68 -30.02
CA LEU A 303 -28.50 -11.87 -30.25
C LEU A 303 -28.87 -13.25 -30.85
N SER A 304 -27.88 -14.13 -31.05
CA SER A 304 -28.05 -15.50 -31.53
C SER A 304 -28.53 -16.49 -30.47
N HIS A 305 -28.48 -16.15 -29.17
CA HIS A 305 -29.04 -16.99 -28.10
C HIS A 305 -29.77 -16.16 -27.02
N PRO A 306 -31.11 -16.09 -27.05
CA PRO A 306 -31.87 -15.52 -25.94
C PRO A 306 -31.80 -16.48 -24.74
N LEU A 307 -31.20 -16.03 -23.64
CA LEU A 307 -31.31 -16.68 -22.34
C LEU A 307 -32.74 -16.49 -21.83
N TYR A 308 -33.54 -17.56 -21.91
CA TYR A 308 -34.73 -17.75 -21.08
C TYR A 308 -34.36 -18.53 -19.83
#